data_AF-A0A353VTM0-F1
#
_entry.id   AF-A0A353VTM0-F1
#
_cell.length_a   1.000
_cell.length_b   1.000
_cell.length_c   1.000
_cell.angle_alpha   90.00
_cell.angle_beta   90.00
_cell.angle_gamma   90.00
#
_symmetry.space_group_name_H-M   'P 1'
#
loop_
_entity.id
_entity.type
_entity.pdbx_description
1 polymer ?
#
loop_
_entity_poly.entity_id
_entity_poly.type
_entity_poly.pdbx_seq_one_letter_code
_entity_poly.pdbx_strand_id
1 'polypeptide(L)'
;FVDAVRATGGNNAQRWLGVPGYAADPSFTLNDGFALPDDPAKRVMVSFHNYTPYAFCQTGEANDWGHTRRSNLSDSNYSEDFHKEICYKFYKAYVEKGVPVYMGEYGCTNRTDATARKFQLYWLEYVSKCAKTFGISGFIWENGAVGANGETYGIINHETGEYLDPVYSKQIVESCSDGFYKEGISYTLESVYNKAPKY
;
A
#
# COMPACT_ATOMS: atom_id res chain seq x y z
N PHE A 1 -11.86 16.45 14.97
CA PHE A 1 -12.53 15.55 14.00
C PHE A 1 -13.42 14.55 14.70
N VAL A 2 -12.88 13.66 15.56
CA VAL A 2 -13.66 12.64 16.28
C VAL A 2 -14.85 13.26 17.02
N ASP A 3 -14.62 14.27 17.85
CA ASP A 3 -15.70 14.94 18.61
C ASP A 3 -16.83 15.47 17.73
N ALA A 4 -16.49 16.15 16.63
CA ALA A 4 -17.46 16.68 15.69
C ALA A 4 -18.32 15.57 15.06
N VAL A 5 -17.72 14.43 14.70
CA VAL A 5 -18.48 13.30 14.15
C VAL A 5 -19.36 12.66 15.23
N ARG A 6 -18.82 12.44 16.44
CA ARG A 6 -19.56 11.83 17.56
C ARG A 6 -20.75 12.68 18.00
N ALA A 7 -20.61 14.01 17.99
CA ALA A 7 -21.67 14.95 18.35
C ALA A 7 -22.91 14.85 17.46
N THR A 8 -22.79 14.32 16.24
CA THR A 8 -23.94 14.14 15.34
C THR A 8 -24.87 12.98 15.73
N GLY A 9 -24.45 12.10 16.64
CA GLY A 9 -25.26 10.97 17.12
C GLY A 9 -25.59 9.94 16.02
N GLY A 10 -26.69 9.20 16.21
CA GLY A 10 -27.12 8.14 15.29
C GLY A 10 -26.02 7.13 14.96
N ASN A 11 -25.91 6.73 13.69
CA ASN A 11 -24.88 5.80 13.24
C ASN A 11 -23.45 6.36 13.39
N ASN A 12 -23.27 7.67 13.46
CA ASN A 12 -21.97 8.29 13.64
C ASN A 12 -21.44 8.16 15.07
N ALA A 13 -22.30 7.90 16.06
CA ALA A 13 -21.87 7.59 17.43
C ALA A 13 -21.06 6.29 17.53
N GLN A 14 -21.21 5.38 16.55
CA GLN A 14 -20.56 4.07 16.53
C GLN A 14 -19.76 3.81 15.24
N ARG A 15 -19.59 4.80 14.36
CA ARG A 15 -18.84 4.64 13.11
C ARG A 15 -17.34 4.49 13.38
N TRP A 16 -16.66 3.61 12.66
CA TRP A 16 -15.19 3.59 12.64
C TRP A 16 -14.63 4.85 11.97
N LEU A 17 -13.65 5.51 12.59
CA LEU A 17 -13.06 6.75 12.10
C LEU A 17 -11.57 6.54 11.80
N GLY A 18 -11.18 6.73 10.54
CA GLY A 18 -9.79 6.70 10.12
C GLY A 18 -9.08 8.02 10.46
N VAL A 19 -7.89 7.95 11.05
CA VAL A 19 -7.07 9.12 11.39
C VAL A 19 -5.64 8.95 10.87
N PRO A 20 -5.15 9.84 10.00
CA PRO A 20 -3.77 9.82 9.55
C PRO A 20 -2.85 10.62 10.48
N GLY A 21 -1.56 10.27 10.50
CA GLY A 21 -0.51 11.18 10.94
C GLY A 21 -0.23 12.30 9.93
N TYR A 22 0.81 13.09 10.16
CA TYR A 22 1.18 14.18 9.26
C TYR A 22 1.50 13.64 7.86
N ALA A 23 0.87 14.23 6.83
CA ALA A 23 1.00 13.84 5.42
C ALA A 23 0.66 12.36 5.12
N ALA A 24 -0.03 11.66 6.04
CA ALA A 24 -0.20 10.20 5.99
C ALA A 24 1.14 9.42 5.87
N ASP A 25 2.25 10.05 6.24
CA ASP A 25 3.57 9.44 6.16
C ASP A 25 3.76 8.45 7.32
N PRO A 26 4.27 7.24 7.05
CA PRO A 26 4.60 6.25 8.07
C PRO A 26 5.49 6.79 9.19
N SER A 27 6.54 7.55 8.86
CA SER A 27 7.53 8.05 9.81
C SER A 27 6.94 9.08 10.78
N PHE A 28 6.03 9.94 10.30
CA PHE A 28 5.34 10.91 11.15
C PHE A 28 4.22 10.28 11.98
N THR A 29 3.68 9.13 11.55
CA THR A 29 2.63 8.40 12.28
C THR A 29 3.21 7.44 13.33
N LEU A 30 4.43 6.97 13.13
CA LEU A 30 5.13 6.02 14.01
C LEU A 30 6.06 6.69 15.04
N ASN A 31 6.23 8.01 14.96
CA ASN A 31 7.03 8.75 15.94
C ASN A 31 6.20 9.14 17.18
N ASP A 32 6.88 9.66 18.20
CA ASP A 32 6.25 10.04 19.48
C ASP A 32 5.38 11.32 19.37
N GLY A 33 5.38 12.00 18.23
CA GLY A 33 4.59 13.21 18.00
C GLY A 33 3.15 12.94 17.57
N PHE A 34 2.82 11.74 17.09
CA PHE A 34 1.45 11.37 16.77
C PHE A 34 0.74 10.78 17.98
N ALA A 35 -0.37 11.41 18.38
CA ALA A 35 -1.25 10.90 19.42
C ALA A 35 -2.57 10.44 18.81
N LEU A 36 -2.94 9.19 19.09
CA LEU A 36 -4.25 8.68 18.71
C LEU A 36 -5.34 9.46 19.47
N PRO A 37 -6.35 10.04 18.79
CA PRO A 37 -7.41 10.79 19.47
C PRO A 37 -8.17 9.89 20.44
N ASP A 38 -8.55 10.43 21.60
CA ASP A 38 -9.49 9.73 22.46
C ASP A 38 -10.86 9.67 21.77
N ASP A 39 -11.50 8.51 21.87
CA ASP A 39 -12.80 8.26 21.28
C ASP A 39 -13.65 7.49 22.30
N PRO A 40 -14.80 8.05 22.75
CA PRO A 40 -15.67 7.35 23.68
C PRO A 40 -16.23 6.04 23.10
N ALA A 41 -16.32 5.93 21.77
CA ALA A 41 -16.76 4.70 21.11
C ALA A 41 -15.65 3.66 20.93
N LYS A 42 -14.37 4.03 21.19
CA LYS A 42 -13.18 3.19 20.95
C LYS A 42 -13.16 2.58 19.54
N ARG A 43 -13.52 3.39 18.54
CA ARG A 43 -13.64 3.01 17.12
C ARG A 43 -12.85 3.97 16.23
N VAL A 44 -11.57 4.10 16.52
CA VAL A 44 -10.58 4.80 15.67
C VAL A 44 -9.64 3.79 15.02
N MET A 45 -9.24 4.08 13.79
CA MET A 45 -8.27 3.30 13.02
C MET A 45 -7.18 4.24 12.51
N VAL A 46 -5.93 3.77 12.49
CA VAL A 46 -4.80 4.56 12.00
C VAL A 46 -4.65 4.38 10.49
N SER A 47 -4.37 5.48 9.78
CA SER A 47 -4.15 5.50 8.33
C SER A 47 -2.72 5.93 7.99
N PHE A 48 -2.11 5.29 7.00
CA PHE A 48 -0.89 5.77 6.35
C PHE A 48 -0.92 5.46 4.85
N HIS A 49 -0.11 6.16 4.05
CA HIS A 49 0.01 5.94 2.61
C HIS A 49 1.42 5.43 2.28
N ASN A 50 1.60 4.70 1.17
CA ASN A 50 2.91 4.18 0.76
C ASN A 50 3.12 4.20 -0.76
N TYR A 51 3.98 5.11 -1.21
CA TYR A 51 4.47 5.21 -2.59
C TYR A 51 6.00 5.13 -2.65
N THR A 52 6.58 4.33 -1.74
CA THR A 52 8.03 4.23 -1.59
C THR A 52 8.57 3.03 -2.37
N PRO A 53 9.72 3.12 -3.04
CA PRO A 53 10.48 4.34 -3.30
C PRO A 53 9.81 5.27 -4.31
N TYR A 54 9.91 6.59 -4.09
CA TYR A 54 9.21 7.59 -4.89
C TYR A 54 9.65 7.57 -6.36
N ALA A 55 10.95 7.35 -6.64
CA ALA A 55 11.45 7.26 -8.01
C ALA A 55 10.88 6.06 -8.78
N PHE A 56 10.58 4.96 -8.08
CA PHE A 56 9.93 3.80 -8.65
C PHE A 56 8.42 4.02 -8.71
N CYS A 57 7.76 4.29 -7.59
CA CYS A 57 6.31 4.27 -7.55
C CYS A 57 5.65 5.52 -8.10
N GLN A 58 6.21 6.72 -7.91
CA GLN A 58 5.57 7.94 -8.37
C GLN A 58 6.12 8.45 -9.71
N THR A 59 7.42 8.73 -9.81
CA THR A 59 7.96 9.41 -11.02
C THR A 59 8.13 8.45 -12.18
N GLY A 60 8.49 7.19 -11.92
CA GLY A 60 8.82 6.21 -12.94
C GLY A 60 10.23 6.36 -13.52
N GLU A 61 11.10 7.08 -12.83
CA GLU A 61 12.53 7.18 -13.15
C GLU A 61 13.26 5.84 -12.91
N ALA A 62 12.79 5.05 -11.94
CA ALA A 62 13.26 3.69 -11.71
C ALA A 62 12.36 2.67 -12.43
N ASN A 63 12.96 1.77 -13.21
CA ASN A 63 12.26 0.72 -13.95
C ASN A 63 12.26 -0.64 -13.24
N ASP A 64 12.97 -0.78 -12.13
CA ASP A 64 13.12 -2.01 -11.37
C ASP A 64 13.15 -1.73 -9.86
N TRP A 65 12.88 -2.77 -9.08
CA TRP A 65 12.79 -2.68 -7.64
C TRP A 65 13.14 -4.02 -6.97
N GLY A 66 13.50 -3.97 -5.68
CA GLY A 66 13.80 -5.15 -4.87
C GLY A 66 15.23 -5.64 -5.03
N HIS A 67 15.54 -6.77 -4.41
CA HIS A 67 16.90 -7.30 -4.32
C HIS A 67 17.50 -7.77 -5.66
N THR A 68 16.68 -7.97 -6.71
CA THR A 68 17.12 -8.37 -8.05
C THR A 68 17.26 -7.21 -9.04
N ARG A 69 17.04 -5.96 -8.59
CA ARG A 69 17.19 -4.77 -9.43
C ARG A 69 18.64 -4.60 -9.89
N ARG A 70 18.82 -3.98 -11.06
CA ARG A 70 20.10 -3.52 -11.63
C ARG A 70 20.36 -2.04 -11.38
N SER A 71 19.33 -1.22 -11.20
CA SER A 71 19.52 0.22 -10.99
C SER A 71 20.19 0.50 -9.63
N ASN A 72 21.21 1.37 -9.67
CA ASN A 72 21.91 1.89 -8.49
C ASN A 72 21.41 3.29 -8.16
N LEU A 73 20.09 3.45 -8.03
CA LEU A 73 19.48 4.72 -7.63
C LEU A 73 19.62 4.94 -6.11
N SER A 74 19.61 6.21 -5.68
CA SER A 74 19.70 6.62 -4.25
C SER A 74 18.66 5.95 -3.36
N ASP A 75 17.57 5.50 -3.95
CA ASP A 75 16.44 4.83 -3.32
C ASP A 75 16.70 3.33 -3.06
N SER A 76 17.95 2.89 -3.17
CA SER A 76 18.34 1.49 -3.02
C SER A 76 17.96 0.88 -1.66
N ASN A 77 17.82 1.71 -0.63
CA ASN A 77 17.51 1.26 0.73
C ASN A 77 16.02 0.89 0.93
N TYR A 78 15.16 1.17 -0.05
CA TYR A 78 13.73 0.93 0.04
C TYR A 78 13.32 -0.37 -0.65
N SER A 79 13.97 -1.49 -0.31
CA SER A 79 13.67 -2.81 -0.86
C SER A 79 12.65 -3.57 0.01
N GLU A 80 12.55 -4.89 -0.14
CA GLU A 80 11.60 -5.75 0.55
C GLU A 80 11.59 -5.58 2.07
N ASP A 81 12.78 -5.53 2.70
CA ASP A 81 12.93 -5.40 4.14
C ASP A 81 12.36 -4.09 4.67
N PHE A 82 12.45 -3.00 3.90
CA PHE A 82 11.89 -1.70 4.29
C PHE A 82 10.36 -1.76 4.44
N HIS A 83 9.65 -2.34 3.47
CA HIS A 83 8.19 -2.45 3.55
C HIS A 83 7.73 -3.41 4.63
N LYS A 84 8.45 -4.53 4.80
CA LYS A 84 8.23 -5.46 5.91
C LYS A 84 8.42 -4.78 7.25
N GLU A 85 9.47 -3.97 7.42
CA GLU A 85 9.77 -3.26 8.65
C GLU A 85 8.71 -2.18 8.97
N ILE A 86 8.27 -1.40 7.98
CA ILE A 86 7.19 -0.42 8.18
C ILE A 86 5.92 -1.10 8.66
N CYS A 87 5.48 -2.18 7.98
CA CYS A 87 4.26 -2.89 8.37
C CYS A 87 4.41 -3.53 9.76
N TYR A 88 5.58 -4.08 10.09
CA TYR A 88 5.88 -4.60 11.42
C TYR A 88 5.81 -3.51 12.50
N LYS A 89 6.35 -2.31 12.24
CA LYS A 89 6.28 -1.18 13.18
C LYS A 89 4.84 -0.76 13.44
N PHE A 90 4.00 -0.64 12.41
CA PHE A 90 2.56 -0.40 12.59
C PHE A 90 1.87 -1.50 13.37
N TYR A 91 2.24 -2.77 13.13
CA TYR A 91 1.71 -3.88 13.91
C TYR A 91 2.03 -3.75 15.39
N LYS A 92 3.30 -3.53 15.76
CA LYS A 92 3.72 -3.37 17.15
C LYS A 92 3.16 -2.10 17.81
N ALA A 93 3.04 -1.01 17.05
CA ALA A 93 2.54 0.25 17.56
C ALA A 93 1.03 0.19 17.84
N TYR A 94 0.24 -0.47 16.97
CA TYR A 94 -1.22 -0.36 16.94
C TYR A 94 -1.94 -1.71 16.86
N VAL A 95 -1.69 -2.53 15.82
CA VAL A 95 -2.49 -3.74 15.53
C VAL A 95 -2.44 -4.74 16.68
N GLU A 96 -1.25 -5.02 17.22
CA GLU A 96 -1.05 -5.93 18.37
C GLU A 96 -1.79 -5.44 19.62
N LYS A 97 -2.03 -4.13 19.73
CA LYS A 97 -2.75 -3.49 20.84
C LYS A 97 -4.26 -3.35 20.57
N GLY A 98 -4.77 -3.95 19.49
CA GLY A 98 -6.19 -3.92 19.12
C GLY A 98 -6.64 -2.64 18.42
N VAL A 99 -5.72 -1.77 17.98
CA VAL A 99 -6.05 -0.59 17.17
C VAL A 99 -5.88 -0.94 15.69
N PRO A 100 -6.95 -0.96 14.88
CA PRO A 100 -6.83 -1.31 13.46
C PRO A 100 -6.00 -0.28 12.69
N VAL A 101 -5.29 -0.76 11.68
CA VAL A 101 -4.51 0.06 10.77
C VAL A 101 -4.93 -0.25 9.34
N TYR A 102 -5.01 0.77 8.50
CA TYR A 102 -5.16 0.59 7.07
C TYR A 102 -4.17 1.47 6.30
N MET A 103 -3.59 0.91 5.25
CA MET A 103 -2.81 1.62 4.25
C MET A 103 -3.79 2.23 3.26
N GLY A 104 -4.14 3.49 3.50
CA GLY A 104 -5.21 4.22 2.81
C GLY A 104 -4.95 4.41 1.32
N GLU A 105 -3.68 4.52 0.95
CA GLU A 105 -3.23 4.53 -0.43
C GLU A 105 -1.89 3.80 -0.55
N TYR A 106 -1.75 3.02 -1.61
CA TYR A 106 -0.45 2.55 -2.09
C TYR A 106 -0.54 2.26 -3.58
N GLY A 107 0.60 2.25 -4.25
CA GLY A 107 0.66 1.85 -5.66
C GLY A 107 1.99 2.23 -6.26
N CYS A 108 2.21 1.79 -7.49
CA CYS A 108 3.27 2.31 -8.34
C CYS A 108 2.68 2.57 -9.72
N THR A 109 3.11 3.67 -10.33
CA THR A 109 2.63 4.15 -11.62
C THR A 109 2.85 3.14 -12.74
N ASN A 110 1.95 3.16 -13.72
CA ASN A 110 1.94 2.25 -14.85
C ASN A 110 3.22 2.33 -15.69
N ARG A 111 3.55 1.21 -16.34
CA ARG A 111 4.72 1.04 -17.18
C ARG A 111 4.35 0.59 -18.60
N THR A 112 5.20 0.92 -19.56
CA THR A 112 5.13 0.40 -20.94
C THR A 112 6.11 -0.74 -21.19
N ASP A 113 7.30 -0.69 -20.58
CA ASP A 113 8.30 -1.75 -20.71
C ASP A 113 7.88 -3.05 -20.01
N ALA A 114 8.02 -4.18 -20.70
CA ALA A 114 7.58 -5.49 -20.20
C ALA A 114 8.35 -5.95 -18.95
N THR A 115 9.61 -5.56 -18.80
CA THR A 115 10.41 -5.90 -17.62
C THR A 115 10.01 -5.03 -16.44
N ALA A 116 9.84 -3.72 -16.66
CA ALA A 116 9.38 -2.79 -15.64
C ALA A 116 7.99 -3.15 -15.10
N ARG A 117 7.08 -3.61 -15.98
CA ARG A 117 5.78 -4.16 -15.57
C ARG A 117 5.93 -5.32 -14.60
N LYS A 118 6.86 -6.26 -14.83
CA LYS A 118 7.09 -7.39 -13.90
C LYS A 118 7.52 -6.91 -12.52
N PHE A 119 8.42 -5.92 -12.46
CA PHE A 119 8.85 -5.32 -11.19
C PHE A 119 7.72 -4.56 -10.50
N GLN A 120 6.84 -3.86 -11.24
CA GLN A 120 5.66 -3.21 -10.68
C GLN A 120 4.70 -4.23 -10.06
N LEU A 121 4.39 -5.31 -10.78
CA LEU A 121 3.52 -6.39 -10.27
C LEU A 121 4.12 -7.06 -9.03
N TYR A 122 5.45 -7.28 -9.02
CA TYR A 122 6.16 -7.83 -7.88
C TYR A 122 6.10 -6.92 -6.64
N TRP A 123 6.32 -5.60 -6.81
CA TRP A 123 6.19 -4.65 -5.71
C TRP A 123 4.78 -4.66 -5.13
N LEU A 124 3.76 -4.64 -5.99
CA LEU A 124 2.35 -4.66 -5.58
C LEU A 124 2.04 -5.93 -4.78
N GLU A 125 2.40 -7.11 -5.31
CA GLU A 125 2.21 -8.39 -4.61
C GLU A 125 2.94 -8.41 -3.25
N TYR A 126 4.20 -7.98 -3.20
CA TYR A 126 5.01 -8.02 -1.99
C TYR A 126 4.47 -7.08 -0.91
N VAL A 127 4.13 -5.84 -1.28
CA VAL A 127 3.59 -4.84 -0.33
C VAL A 127 2.20 -5.23 0.17
N SER A 128 1.33 -5.74 -0.69
CA SER A 128 0.03 -6.31 -0.25
C SER A 128 0.23 -7.49 0.70
N LYS A 129 1.25 -8.33 0.45
CA LYS A 129 1.59 -9.44 1.35
C LYS A 129 2.12 -8.96 2.69
N CYS A 130 2.96 -7.93 2.73
CA CYS A 130 3.39 -7.31 3.98
C CYS A 130 2.18 -6.83 4.80
N ALA A 131 1.27 -6.09 4.16
CA ALA A 131 0.07 -5.57 4.81
C ALA A 131 -0.76 -6.71 5.42
N LYS A 132 -1.07 -7.75 4.63
CA LYS A 132 -1.79 -8.95 5.11
C LYS A 132 -1.08 -9.64 6.26
N THR A 133 0.23 -9.88 6.16
CA THR A 133 1.03 -10.57 7.19
C THR A 133 0.95 -9.86 8.54
N PHE A 134 0.84 -8.53 8.55
CA PHE A 134 0.83 -7.72 9.76
C PHE A 134 -0.57 -7.20 10.16
N GLY A 135 -1.63 -7.73 9.54
CA GLY A 135 -3.02 -7.40 9.89
C GLY A 135 -3.46 -5.99 9.47
N ILE A 136 -2.87 -5.47 8.40
CA ILE A 136 -3.14 -4.13 7.85
C ILE A 136 -3.92 -4.30 6.55
N SER A 137 -5.07 -3.65 6.42
CA SER A 137 -5.78 -3.57 5.13
C SER A 137 -5.09 -2.60 4.18
N GLY A 138 -5.11 -2.83 2.86
CA GLY A 138 -4.51 -1.91 1.88
C GLY A 138 -5.45 -1.56 0.74
N PHE A 139 -5.40 -0.31 0.29
CA PHE A 139 -6.22 0.22 -0.80
C PHE A 139 -5.33 0.76 -1.91
N ILE A 140 -5.39 0.14 -3.09
CA ILE A 140 -4.60 0.57 -4.23
C ILE A 140 -5.11 1.94 -4.70
N TRP A 141 -4.19 2.87 -4.95
CA TRP A 141 -4.52 4.13 -5.58
C TRP A 141 -4.70 3.92 -7.08
N GLU A 142 -5.84 4.38 -7.57
CA GLU A 142 -6.26 4.25 -8.95
C GLU A 142 -7.01 5.52 -9.30
N ASN A 143 -6.56 6.21 -10.35
CA ASN A 143 -7.07 7.54 -10.70
C ASN A 143 -7.64 7.64 -12.11
N GLY A 144 -7.86 6.51 -12.79
CA GLY A 144 -8.34 6.46 -14.17
C GLY A 144 -7.37 7.03 -15.22
N ALA A 145 -6.18 7.53 -14.82
CA ALA A 145 -5.25 8.15 -15.74
C ALA A 145 -4.51 7.10 -16.57
N VAL A 146 -4.73 7.15 -17.89
CA VAL A 146 -4.07 6.28 -18.87
C VAL A 146 -2.68 6.82 -19.21
N GLY A 147 -1.72 5.92 -19.37
CA GLY A 147 -0.34 6.26 -19.72
C GLY A 147 0.65 5.44 -18.90
N ALA A 148 1.86 5.98 -18.77
CA ALA A 148 2.92 5.42 -17.94
C ALA A 148 3.76 6.55 -17.34
N ASN A 149 4.35 6.26 -16.17
CA ASN A 149 5.17 7.20 -15.39
C ASN A 149 4.39 8.41 -14.85
N GLY A 150 4.95 9.10 -13.85
CA GLY A 150 4.21 10.16 -13.14
C GLY A 150 2.91 9.64 -12.51
N GLU A 151 1.87 10.47 -12.46
CA GLU A 151 0.60 10.10 -11.81
C GLU A 151 -0.35 9.30 -12.71
N THR A 152 0.16 8.26 -13.37
CA THR A 152 -0.66 7.33 -14.20
C THR A 152 -0.92 6.03 -13.45
N TYR A 153 -2.01 6.00 -12.70
CA TYR A 153 -2.43 4.85 -11.89
C TYR A 153 -3.69 4.17 -12.45
N GLY A 154 -4.03 4.44 -13.71
CA GLY A 154 -5.23 3.91 -14.36
C GLY A 154 -5.26 2.37 -14.40
N ILE A 155 -6.29 1.78 -13.81
CA ILE A 155 -6.63 0.35 -13.84
C ILE A 155 -8.07 0.17 -14.36
N ILE A 156 -9.02 0.99 -13.90
CA ILE A 156 -10.45 0.85 -14.20
C ILE A 156 -10.93 2.12 -14.89
N ASN A 157 -11.71 1.97 -15.95
CA ASN A 157 -12.41 3.08 -16.57
C ASN A 157 -13.54 3.54 -15.63
N HIS A 158 -13.48 4.79 -15.16
CA HIS A 158 -14.45 5.32 -14.19
C HIS A 158 -15.86 5.54 -14.77
N GLU A 159 -16.02 5.51 -16.09
CA GLU A 159 -17.33 5.61 -16.75
C GLU A 159 -17.98 4.23 -16.93
N THR A 160 -17.19 3.21 -17.30
CA THR A 160 -17.72 1.89 -17.68
C THR A 160 -17.55 0.81 -16.61
N GLY A 161 -16.61 0.99 -15.68
CA GLY A 161 -16.20 -0.04 -14.72
C GLY A 161 -15.36 -1.17 -15.33
N GLU A 162 -14.99 -1.08 -16.60
CA GLU A 162 -14.13 -2.06 -17.27
C GLU A 162 -12.65 -1.78 -17.01
N TYR A 163 -11.78 -2.78 -17.22
CA TYR A 163 -10.34 -2.57 -17.19
C TYR A 163 -9.87 -1.65 -18.32
N LEU A 164 -9.02 -0.68 -18.00
CA LEU A 164 -8.39 0.20 -18.99
C LEU A 164 -7.49 -0.57 -19.96
N ASP A 165 -6.68 -1.49 -19.44
CA ASP A 165 -5.99 -2.54 -20.22
C ASP A 165 -6.53 -3.92 -19.78
N PRO A 166 -7.24 -4.65 -20.67
CA PRO A 166 -7.88 -5.92 -20.32
C PRO A 166 -6.93 -6.99 -19.77
N VAL A 167 -5.64 -6.91 -20.08
CA VAL A 167 -4.63 -7.86 -19.61
C VAL A 167 -3.86 -7.26 -18.45
N TYR A 168 -3.28 -6.08 -18.64
CA TYR A 168 -2.33 -5.52 -17.69
C TYR A 168 -2.99 -4.95 -16.43
N SER A 169 -4.09 -4.22 -16.57
CA SER A 169 -4.85 -3.72 -15.42
C SER A 169 -5.40 -4.88 -14.59
N LYS A 170 -5.82 -5.97 -15.23
CA LYS A 170 -6.22 -7.20 -14.54
C LYS A 170 -5.06 -7.81 -13.74
N GLN A 171 -3.86 -7.89 -14.32
CA GLN A 171 -2.67 -8.42 -13.61
C GLN A 171 -2.31 -7.58 -12.38
N ILE A 172 -2.48 -6.25 -12.43
CA ILE A 172 -2.29 -5.36 -11.27
C ILE A 172 -3.25 -5.74 -10.13
N VAL A 173 -4.54 -5.88 -10.43
CA VAL A 173 -5.56 -6.28 -9.44
C VAL A 173 -5.26 -7.68 -8.89
N GLU A 174 -4.92 -8.63 -9.76
CA GLU A 174 -4.56 -9.99 -9.37
C GLU A 174 -3.32 -10.04 -8.47
N SER A 175 -2.29 -9.22 -8.73
CA SER A 175 -1.07 -9.19 -7.90
C SER A 175 -1.36 -8.71 -6.48
N CYS A 176 -2.16 -7.64 -6.36
CA CYS A 176 -2.59 -7.14 -5.06
C CYS A 176 -3.48 -8.15 -4.32
N SER A 177 -4.42 -8.75 -5.06
CA SER A 177 -5.34 -9.77 -4.53
C SER A 177 -4.60 -11.02 -4.08
N ASP A 178 -3.62 -11.49 -4.85
CA ASP A 178 -2.79 -12.64 -4.49
C ASP A 178 -2.01 -12.33 -3.21
N GLY A 179 -1.31 -11.18 -3.16
CA GLY A 179 -0.58 -10.76 -1.96
C GLY A 179 -1.46 -10.73 -0.71
N PHE A 180 -2.71 -10.27 -0.84
CA PHE A 180 -3.61 -10.07 0.31
C PHE A 180 -4.47 -11.29 0.69
N TYR A 181 -5.05 -11.98 -0.29
CA TYR A 181 -6.08 -13.01 -0.07
C TYR A 181 -5.60 -14.43 -0.31
N LYS A 182 -4.47 -14.65 -0.99
CA LYS A 182 -3.98 -16.00 -1.22
C LYS A 182 -3.48 -16.60 0.10
N GLU A 183 -4.10 -17.71 0.48
CA GLU A 183 -3.78 -18.45 1.69
C GLU A 183 -2.97 -19.72 1.37
N GLY A 184 -2.27 -20.24 2.38
CA GLY A 184 -1.48 -21.46 2.27
C GLY A 184 -0.13 -21.33 2.97
N ILE A 185 0.30 -22.40 3.64
CA ILE A 185 1.57 -22.43 4.39
C ILE A 185 2.79 -22.16 3.50
N SER A 186 2.68 -22.42 2.20
CA SER A 186 3.72 -22.17 1.20
C SER A 186 3.72 -20.75 0.63
N TYR A 187 2.67 -19.96 0.86
CA TYR A 187 2.57 -18.58 0.35
C TYR A 187 2.92 -17.57 1.44
N THR A 188 4.22 -17.36 1.61
CA THR A 188 4.86 -16.47 2.61
C THR A 188 5.52 -15.26 1.95
N LEU A 189 5.91 -14.26 2.73
CA LEU A 189 6.76 -13.15 2.26
C LEU A 189 8.04 -13.67 1.58
N GLU A 190 8.67 -14.70 2.15
CA GLU A 190 9.85 -15.33 1.55
C GLU A 190 9.53 -16.01 0.22
N SER A 191 8.37 -16.64 0.09
CA SER A 191 7.97 -17.26 -1.19
C SER A 191 7.72 -16.23 -2.29
N VAL A 192 7.24 -15.03 -1.95
CA VAL A 192 7.07 -13.92 -2.90
C VAL A 192 8.45 -13.34 -3.21
N TYR A 193 9.28 -13.09 -2.19
CA TYR A 193 10.67 -12.64 -2.33
C TYR A 193 11.45 -13.50 -3.33
N ASN A 194 11.41 -14.83 -3.17
CA ASN A 194 12.14 -15.76 -4.03
C ASN A 194 11.66 -15.79 -5.50
N LYS A 195 10.51 -15.16 -5.80
CA LYS A 195 9.95 -15.02 -7.15
C LYS A 195 10.23 -13.66 -7.78
N ALA A 196 11.05 -12.81 -7.14
CA ALA A 196 11.42 -11.51 -7.68
C ALA A 196 11.84 -11.60 -9.16
N PRO A 197 11.36 -10.69 -10.03
CA PRO A 197 11.71 -10.68 -11.44
C PRO A 197 13.22 -10.58 -11.64
N LYS A 198 13.70 -11.19 -12.72
CA LYS A 198 15.09 -11.09 -13.16
C LYS A 198 15.11 -10.53 -14.57
N TYR A 199 16.19 -9.84 -14.88
CA TYR A 199 16.51 -9.38 -16.22
C TYR A 199 17.07 -10.50 -17.10
#